data_AF-A0A938UX38-F1
#
_entry.id   AF-A0A938UX38-F1
#
_cell.length_a   1.000
_cell.length_b   1.000
_cell.length_c   1.000
_cell.angle_alpha   90.00
_cell.angle_beta   90.00
_cell.angle_gamma   90.00
#
_symmetry.space_group_name_H-M   'P 1'
#
loop_
_entity.id
_entity.type
_entity.pdbx_description
1 polymer ?
#
loop_
_entity_poly.entity_id
_entity_poly.type
_entity_poly.pdbx_seq_one_letter_code
_entity_poly.pdbx_strand_id
1 'polypeptide(L)'
;MKHFIELNHVLKDGMMAYPGLPSPKIGPFLDHQASRSRYQDQTEFYLGQVEMVCNLGTYLDSPFHRYRDGLDLSQVPLEKVAGVPGVVFDGIISPDRSVTIHNEAKGLEGKAVLIRTGWDKRWGSESYWEPGPYLSAASIDLLIRSKASLVGVDFWNVDDTMDPSRPVHTKL
;
A
#
# COMPACT_ATOMS: atom_id res chain seq x y z
N MET A 1 1.99 -15.33 24.07
CA MET A 1 0.93 -14.58 23.36
C MET A 1 1.48 -14.11 22.04
N LYS A 2 0.65 -14.04 20.98
CA LYS A 2 1.06 -13.41 19.70
C LYS A 2 1.05 -11.89 19.89
N HIS A 3 2.01 -11.20 19.27
CA HIS A 3 2.10 -9.74 19.26
C HIS A 3 1.86 -9.26 17.82
N PHE A 4 1.02 -8.24 17.65
CA PHE A 4 0.74 -7.63 16.35
C PHE A 4 1.54 -6.34 16.22
N ILE A 5 2.12 -6.12 15.04
CA ILE A 5 2.86 -4.92 14.68
C ILE A 5 2.07 -4.20 13.59
N GLU A 6 1.74 -2.94 13.84
CA GLU A 6 1.09 -2.07 12.86
C GLU A 6 2.10 -1.61 11.81
N LEU A 7 1.76 -1.80 10.53
CA LEU A 7 2.58 -1.41 9.38
C LEU A 7 1.94 -0.29 8.56
N ASN A 8 0.71 0.12 8.90
CA ASN A 8 -0.03 1.12 8.17
C ASN A 8 0.40 2.55 8.53
N HIS A 9 0.42 3.40 7.52
CA HIS A 9 0.46 4.84 7.71
C HIS A 9 -0.90 5.39 8.18
N VAL A 10 -0.88 6.25 9.20
CA VAL A 10 -2.10 6.93 9.67
C VAL A 10 -2.57 7.94 8.64
N LEU A 11 -3.81 7.78 8.17
CA LEU A 11 -4.50 8.76 7.33
C LEU A 11 -5.19 9.83 8.18
N LYS A 12 -5.14 11.07 7.72
CA LYS A 12 -5.76 12.23 8.38
C LYS A 12 -6.58 13.03 7.38
N ASP A 13 -7.64 13.66 7.87
CA ASP A 13 -8.44 14.60 7.07
C ASP A 13 -7.56 15.69 6.46
N GLY A 14 -7.77 15.98 5.17
CA GLY A 14 -7.07 17.05 4.46
C GLY A 14 -5.56 16.83 4.29
N MET A 15 -5.02 15.65 4.61
CA MET A 15 -3.59 15.41 4.46
C MET A 15 -3.13 15.44 3.00
N MET A 16 -1.83 15.59 2.79
CA MET A 16 -1.25 15.49 1.44
C MET A 16 -1.48 14.09 0.88
N ALA A 17 -1.92 14.04 -0.38
CA ALA A 17 -1.99 12.84 -1.19
C ALA A 17 -0.88 12.83 -2.24
N TYR A 18 -0.84 11.75 -3.03
CA TYR A 18 0.01 11.69 -4.21
C TYR A 18 -0.17 12.94 -5.10
N PRO A 19 0.92 13.57 -5.62
CA PRO A 19 0.81 14.73 -6.48
C PRO A 19 -0.21 14.55 -7.61
N GLY A 20 -1.23 15.41 -7.63
CA GLY A 20 -2.33 15.36 -8.60
C GLY A 20 -3.59 14.60 -8.14
N LEU A 21 -3.57 13.93 -6.98
CA LEU A 21 -4.76 13.32 -6.39
C LEU A 21 -5.44 14.25 -5.36
N PRO A 22 -6.76 14.12 -5.17
CA PRO A 22 -7.46 14.86 -4.12
C PRO A 22 -7.00 14.39 -2.73
N SER A 23 -6.86 15.34 -1.81
CA SER A 23 -6.73 15.03 -0.38
C SER A 23 -7.95 14.27 0.14
N PRO A 24 -7.77 13.30 1.06
CA PRO A 24 -8.87 12.57 1.64
C PRO A 24 -9.73 13.49 2.52
N LYS A 25 -11.03 13.24 2.52
CA LYS A 25 -11.96 13.82 3.50
C LYS A 25 -12.36 12.74 4.48
N ILE A 26 -11.97 12.89 5.74
CA ILE A 26 -12.21 11.92 6.80
C ILE A 26 -12.83 12.67 7.97
N GLY A 27 -14.08 12.37 8.30
CA GLY A 27 -14.76 13.12 9.36
C GLY A 27 -16.19 12.67 9.60
N PRO A 28 -16.97 13.40 10.40
CA PRO A 28 -18.35 13.06 10.64
C PRO A 28 -19.20 13.35 9.40
N PHE A 29 -19.96 12.36 8.95
CA PHE A 29 -21.22 12.61 8.25
C PHE A 29 -22.27 13.13 9.23
N LEU A 30 -22.27 12.59 10.45
CA LEU A 30 -23.09 13.03 11.58
C LEU A 30 -22.24 12.95 12.85
N ASP A 31 -22.07 14.07 13.55
CA ASP A 31 -21.39 14.08 14.84
C ASP A 31 -22.38 13.90 16.01
N HIS A 32 -21.83 13.72 17.22
CA HIS A 32 -22.61 13.52 18.43
C HIS A 32 -23.62 14.64 18.65
N GLN A 33 -23.21 15.91 18.51
CA GLN A 33 -24.08 17.07 18.75
C GLN A 33 -25.24 17.11 17.75
N ALA A 34 -24.94 16.97 16.46
CA ALA A 34 -25.92 16.97 15.38
C ALA A 34 -26.87 15.76 15.46
N SER A 35 -26.43 14.65 16.07
CA SER A 35 -27.29 13.47 16.26
C SER A 35 -28.36 13.63 17.32
N ARG A 36 -28.18 14.51 18.33
CA ARG A 36 -29.04 14.57 19.53
C ARG A 36 -30.52 14.77 19.23
N SER A 37 -30.83 15.71 18.35
CA SER A 37 -32.21 16.03 17.98
C SER A 37 -32.94 14.84 17.36
N ARG A 38 -32.23 14.00 16.60
CA ARG A 38 -32.77 12.77 16.01
C ARG A 38 -33.13 11.72 17.07
N TYR A 39 -32.44 11.73 18.20
CA TYR A 39 -32.62 10.78 19.31
C TYR A 39 -33.26 11.41 20.55
N GLN A 40 -33.91 12.57 20.39
CA GLN A 40 -34.63 13.26 21.46
C GLN A 40 -33.77 13.47 22.73
N ASP A 41 -32.49 13.79 22.53
CA ASP A 41 -31.51 14.04 23.59
C ASP A 41 -31.27 12.85 24.55
N GLN A 42 -31.76 11.64 24.24
CA GLN A 42 -31.57 10.45 25.08
C GLN A 42 -30.22 9.75 24.82
N THR A 43 -29.65 9.95 23.64
CA THR A 43 -28.36 9.38 23.24
C THR A 43 -27.74 10.19 22.11
N GLU A 44 -26.46 9.97 21.84
CA GLU A 44 -25.70 10.62 20.79
C GLU A 44 -24.80 9.62 20.07
N PHE A 45 -24.65 9.78 18.76
CA PHE A 45 -23.88 8.89 17.91
C PHE A 45 -22.95 9.67 16.98
N TYR A 46 -21.83 9.05 16.63
CA TYR A 46 -20.94 9.51 15.58
C TYR A 46 -21.01 8.57 14.38
N LEU A 47 -21.33 9.11 13.20
CA LEU A 47 -21.26 8.40 11.94
C LEU A 47 -20.14 9.00 11.10
N GLY A 48 -19.04 8.25 10.98
CA GLY A 48 -17.90 8.65 10.16
C GLY A 48 -18.16 8.48 8.67
N GLN A 49 -17.53 9.34 7.88
CA GLN A 49 -17.44 9.27 6.42
C GLN A 49 -15.99 9.37 6.01
N VAL A 50 -15.66 8.62 4.95
CA VAL A 50 -14.38 8.67 4.28
C VAL A 50 -14.62 8.84 2.78
N GLU A 51 -14.03 9.88 2.19
CA GLU A 51 -13.95 10.09 0.75
C GLU A 51 -12.47 10.18 0.38
N MET A 52 -11.96 9.18 -0.35
CA MET A 52 -10.55 9.11 -0.74
C MET A 52 -10.35 8.27 -1.99
N VAL A 53 -9.23 8.47 -2.69
CA VAL A 53 -8.73 7.50 -3.67
C VAL A 53 -8.16 6.29 -2.94
N CYS A 54 -8.44 5.08 -3.40
CA CYS A 54 -8.02 3.84 -2.73
C CYS A 54 -6.49 3.64 -2.70
N ASN A 55 -5.77 4.22 -3.66
CA ASN A 55 -4.31 4.20 -3.76
C ASN A 55 -3.65 5.29 -2.91
N LEU A 56 -4.05 5.43 -1.63
CA LEU A 56 -3.51 6.41 -0.70
C LEU A 56 -3.11 5.75 0.63
N GLY A 57 -1.92 6.10 1.14
CA GLY A 57 -1.38 5.53 2.38
C GLY A 57 -0.84 4.13 2.17
N THR A 58 -1.17 3.21 3.08
CA THR A 58 -0.86 1.78 2.93
C THR A 58 -2.05 1.10 2.27
N TYR A 59 -1.85 0.61 1.05
CA TYR A 59 -2.91 0.04 0.22
C TYR A 59 -2.45 -1.24 -0.47
N LEU A 60 -3.40 -1.91 -1.13
CA LEU A 60 -3.15 -3.10 -1.94
C LEU A 60 -3.63 -2.83 -3.37
N ASP A 61 -2.76 -3.05 -4.34
CA ASP A 61 -3.18 -3.19 -5.73
C ASP A 61 -3.62 -4.61 -6.02
N SER A 62 -4.68 -4.72 -6.81
CA SER A 62 -5.20 -5.97 -7.35
C SER A 62 -4.97 -6.00 -8.86
N PRO A 63 -5.02 -7.18 -9.52
CA PRO A 63 -4.86 -7.26 -10.97
C PRO A 63 -5.76 -6.29 -11.75
N PHE A 64 -6.96 -5.99 -11.24
CA PHE A 64 -7.88 -5.00 -11.83
C PHE A 64 -7.26 -3.61 -12.00
N HIS A 65 -6.34 -3.19 -11.12
CA HIS A 65 -5.66 -1.89 -11.21
C HIS A 65 -4.96 -1.70 -12.57
N ARG A 66 -4.39 -2.79 -13.12
CA ARG A 66 -3.71 -2.78 -14.42
C ARG A 66 -4.55 -3.37 -15.55
N TYR A 67 -5.29 -4.44 -15.27
CA TYR A 67 -5.98 -5.27 -16.25
C TYR A 67 -7.49 -5.20 -16.03
N ARG A 68 -8.23 -4.64 -16.99
CA ARG A 68 -9.69 -4.43 -16.88
C ARG A 68 -10.47 -5.69 -16.49
N ASP A 69 -10.04 -6.85 -16.96
CA ASP A 69 -10.69 -8.14 -16.70
C ASP A 69 -10.02 -8.93 -15.56
N GLY A 70 -9.09 -8.29 -14.84
CA GLY A 70 -8.43 -8.85 -13.67
C GLY A 70 -9.32 -8.82 -12.43
N LEU A 71 -8.95 -9.62 -11.43
CA LEU A 71 -9.64 -9.66 -10.15
C LEU A 71 -9.54 -8.31 -9.45
N ASP A 72 -10.67 -7.77 -9.01
CA ASP A 72 -10.69 -6.63 -8.08
C ASP A 72 -10.47 -7.08 -6.63
N LEU A 73 -10.34 -6.12 -5.70
CA LEU A 73 -10.08 -6.40 -4.28
C LEU A 73 -11.15 -7.30 -3.62
N SER A 74 -12.40 -7.28 -4.09
CA SER A 74 -13.46 -8.15 -3.56
C SER A 74 -13.33 -9.60 -4.02
N GLN A 75 -12.54 -9.83 -5.07
CA GLN A 75 -12.36 -11.14 -5.70
C GLN A 75 -10.98 -11.77 -5.41
N VAL A 76 -10.04 -11.02 -4.84
CA VAL A 76 -8.74 -11.57 -4.39
C VAL A 76 -8.98 -12.58 -3.27
N PRO A 77 -8.55 -13.85 -3.41
CA PRO A 77 -8.72 -14.85 -2.36
C PRO A 77 -7.96 -14.47 -1.08
N LEU A 78 -8.62 -14.61 0.08
CA LEU A 78 -8.06 -14.20 1.37
C LEU A 78 -6.75 -14.93 1.71
N GLU A 79 -6.60 -16.19 1.31
CA GLU A 79 -5.38 -16.97 1.52
C GLU A 79 -4.14 -16.37 0.81
N LYS A 80 -4.33 -15.46 -0.15
CA LYS A 80 -3.23 -14.75 -0.81
C LYS A 80 -2.78 -13.49 -0.07
N VAL A 81 -3.57 -12.98 0.87
CA VAL A 81 -3.37 -11.66 1.50
C VAL A 81 -3.47 -11.65 3.03
N ALA A 82 -4.10 -12.65 3.64
CA ALA A 82 -4.33 -12.74 5.08
C ALA A 82 -3.70 -14.00 5.67
N GLY A 83 -2.96 -13.86 6.78
CA GLY A 83 -2.27 -14.97 7.43
C GLY A 83 -1.12 -15.58 6.61
N VAL A 84 -0.70 -14.89 5.54
CA VAL A 84 0.41 -15.29 4.67
C VAL A 84 1.73 -15.20 5.45
N PRO A 85 2.59 -16.23 5.43
CA PRO A 85 3.90 -16.13 6.04
C PRO A 85 4.71 -14.98 5.43
N GLY A 86 5.04 -13.98 6.25
CA GLY A 86 5.82 -12.82 5.84
C GLY A 86 7.32 -13.07 5.93
N VAL A 87 8.07 -12.51 4.99
CA VAL A 87 9.54 -12.40 5.03
C VAL A 87 9.92 -10.96 4.66
N VAL A 88 10.88 -10.40 5.38
CA VAL A 88 11.38 -9.04 5.15
C VAL A 88 12.75 -9.12 4.48
N PHE A 89 12.93 -8.38 3.39
CA PHE A 89 14.22 -8.15 2.76
C PHE A 89 14.61 -6.69 2.89
N ASP A 90 15.89 -6.45 3.15
CA ASP A 90 16.47 -5.12 2.97
C ASP A 90 16.75 -4.88 1.48
N GLY A 91 16.03 -3.93 0.91
CA GLY A 91 16.22 -3.48 -0.46
C GLY A 91 17.32 -2.43 -0.54
N ILE A 92 18.25 -2.60 -1.49
CA ILE A 92 19.31 -1.62 -1.73
C ILE A 92 18.85 -0.68 -2.83
N ILE A 93 18.76 0.61 -2.52
CA ILE A 93 18.46 1.67 -3.48
C ILE A 93 19.76 2.05 -4.20
N SER A 94 19.80 1.84 -5.52
CA SER A 94 20.89 2.26 -6.40
C SER A 94 20.82 3.76 -6.74
N PRO A 95 21.90 4.37 -7.29
CA PRO A 95 21.87 5.78 -7.71
C PRO A 95 20.80 6.12 -8.74
N ASP A 96 20.38 5.16 -9.56
CA ASP A 96 19.27 5.29 -10.52
C ASP A 96 17.88 5.08 -9.89
N ARG A 97 17.81 4.99 -8.56
CA ARG A 97 16.63 4.68 -7.73
C ARG A 97 16.10 3.25 -7.83
N SER A 98 16.73 2.39 -8.61
CA SER A 98 16.30 0.98 -8.68
C SER A 98 16.58 0.26 -7.36
N VAL A 99 15.62 -0.55 -6.91
CA VAL A 99 15.68 -1.35 -5.70
C VAL A 99 16.01 -2.78 -6.08
N THR A 100 17.19 -3.21 -5.63
CA THR A 100 17.61 -4.60 -5.76
C THR A 100 17.46 -5.31 -4.43
N ILE A 101 16.78 -6.46 -4.45
CA ILE A 101 16.80 -7.41 -3.35
C ILE A 101 17.83 -8.49 -3.67
N HIS A 102 18.88 -8.58 -2.85
CA HIS A 102 19.86 -9.65 -2.98
C HIS A 102 19.33 -10.90 -2.30
N ASN A 103 19.33 -12.01 -3.03
CA ASN A 103 18.91 -13.24 -2.42
C ASN A 103 19.39 -14.52 -3.10
N GLU A 104 19.83 -15.46 -2.27
CA GLU A 104 19.93 -16.89 -2.60
C GLU A 104 18.63 -17.65 -2.25
N ALA A 105 17.57 -16.98 -1.78
CA ALA A 105 16.51 -17.67 -1.04
C ALA A 105 15.72 -18.67 -1.88
N LYS A 106 15.79 -19.90 -1.36
CA LYS A 106 14.80 -20.94 -1.53
C LYS A 106 13.62 -20.66 -0.60
N GLY A 107 12.42 -21.03 -1.03
CA GLY A 107 11.23 -21.04 -0.16
C GLY A 107 10.52 -19.70 0.03
N LEU A 108 10.43 -18.86 -1.02
CA LEU A 108 9.51 -17.70 -1.05
C LEU A 108 8.12 -18.07 -1.60
N GLU A 109 7.93 -19.29 -2.10
CA GLU A 109 6.67 -19.75 -2.67
C GLU A 109 5.54 -19.60 -1.65
N GLY A 110 4.49 -18.87 -2.04
CA GLY A 110 3.33 -18.63 -1.19
C GLY A 110 3.57 -17.65 -0.02
N LYS A 111 4.69 -16.93 0.02
CA LYS A 111 5.00 -15.96 1.08
C LYS A 111 4.69 -14.52 0.69
N ALA A 112 4.46 -13.67 1.69
CA ALA A 112 4.45 -12.23 1.53
C ALA A 112 5.89 -11.71 1.65
N VAL A 113 6.41 -11.13 0.57
CA VAL A 113 7.76 -10.58 0.48
C VAL A 113 7.69 -9.07 0.70
N LEU A 114 8.12 -8.61 1.88
CA LEU A 114 8.13 -7.20 2.24
C LEU A 114 9.53 -6.63 2.05
N ILE A 115 9.66 -5.56 1.28
CA ILE A 115 10.93 -4.95 0.92
C ILE A 115 11.05 -3.64 1.69
N ARG A 116 12.00 -3.63 2.64
CA ARG A 116 12.31 -2.48 3.47
C ARG A 116 13.47 -1.70 2.87
N THR A 117 13.26 -0.43 2.62
CA THR A 117 14.29 0.51 2.15
C THR A 117 14.51 1.67 3.13
N GLY A 118 13.59 1.88 4.07
CA GLY A 118 13.56 3.00 4.99
C GLY A 118 12.89 4.26 4.41
N TRP A 119 12.22 4.15 3.25
CA TRP A 119 11.53 5.28 2.62
C TRP A 119 10.29 5.74 3.42
N ASP A 120 9.70 4.83 4.19
CA ASP A 120 8.59 5.08 5.12
C ASP A 120 8.88 6.23 6.11
N LYS A 121 10.15 6.42 6.48
CA LYS A 121 10.58 7.49 7.39
C LYS A 121 10.29 8.89 6.87
N ARG A 122 10.03 9.04 5.56
CA ARG A 122 9.68 10.32 4.92
C ARG A 122 8.19 10.63 5.00
N TRP A 123 7.35 9.66 5.38
CA TRP A 123 5.89 9.81 5.41
C TRP A 123 5.46 11.07 6.17
N GLY A 124 4.48 11.79 5.62
CA GLY A 124 4.00 13.05 6.16
C GLY A 124 4.84 14.28 5.79
N SER A 125 5.89 14.12 4.99
CA SER A 125 6.66 15.24 4.40
C SER A 125 6.54 15.26 2.88
N GLU A 126 6.84 16.42 2.27
CA GLU A 126 6.90 16.56 0.81
C GLU A 126 7.91 15.58 0.17
N SER A 127 9.01 15.29 0.88
CA SER A 127 10.08 14.40 0.39
C SER A 127 9.65 12.94 0.20
N TYR A 128 8.51 12.52 0.77
CA TYR A 128 7.95 11.20 0.51
C TYR A 128 7.49 11.06 -0.95
N TRP A 129 7.02 12.17 -1.53
CA TRP A 129 6.40 12.24 -2.86
C TRP A 129 7.39 12.57 -3.99
N GLU A 130 8.67 12.78 -3.67
CA GLU A 130 9.72 12.87 -4.67
C GLU A 130 9.77 11.59 -5.52
N PRO A 131 10.29 11.64 -6.76
CA PRO A 131 10.55 10.45 -7.56
C PRO A 131 11.32 9.42 -6.73
N GLY A 132 10.59 8.39 -6.28
CA GLY A 132 11.05 7.46 -5.26
C GLY A 132 11.80 6.27 -5.85
N PRO A 133 12.17 5.32 -4.98
CA PRO A 133 12.68 4.03 -5.41
C PRO A 133 11.64 3.27 -6.24
N TYR A 134 12.10 2.34 -7.06
CA TYR A 134 11.24 1.40 -7.82
C TYR A 134 11.90 0.03 -7.91
N LEU A 135 11.14 -1.04 -8.09
CA LEU A 135 11.72 -2.38 -8.17
C LEU A 135 12.51 -2.58 -9.48
N SER A 136 13.76 -3.03 -9.36
CA SER A 136 14.58 -3.35 -10.52
C SER A 136 14.01 -4.57 -11.28
N ALA A 137 14.29 -4.66 -12.58
CA ALA A 137 13.87 -5.80 -13.40
C ALA A 137 14.33 -7.15 -12.82
N ALA A 138 15.55 -7.20 -12.27
CA ALA A 138 16.10 -8.39 -11.63
C ALA A 138 15.32 -8.78 -10.36
N SER A 139 14.87 -7.80 -9.56
CA SER A 139 14.01 -8.03 -8.40
C SER A 139 12.63 -8.56 -8.81
N ILE A 140 12.02 -7.99 -9.86
CA ILE A 140 10.74 -8.45 -10.40
C ILE A 140 10.84 -9.91 -10.83
N ASP A 141 11.85 -10.24 -11.65
CA ASP A 141 12.04 -11.60 -12.15
C ASP A 141 12.33 -12.59 -11.01
N LEU A 142 13.00 -12.15 -9.94
CA LEU A 142 13.20 -12.94 -8.72
C LEU A 142 11.89 -13.23 -7.99
N LEU A 143 11.02 -12.23 -7.83
CA LEU A 143 9.75 -12.38 -7.13
C LEU A 143 8.82 -13.35 -7.88
N ILE A 144 8.75 -13.21 -9.21
CA ILE A 144 7.94 -14.08 -10.09
C ILE A 144 8.46 -15.52 -10.06
N ARG A 145 9.76 -15.73 -10.31
CA ARG A 145 10.33 -17.09 -10.33
C ARG A 145 10.20 -17.80 -8.99
N SER A 146 10.18 -17.04 -7.90
CA SER A 146 10.05 -17.57 -6.54
C SER A 146 8.59 -17.73 -6.09
N LYS A 147 7.62 -17.32 -6.92
CA LYS A 147 6.17 -17.42 -6.67
C LYS A 147 5.76 -16.80 -5.34
N ALA A 148 6.25 -15.60 -5.06
CA ALA A 148 5.74 -14.81 -3.94
C ALA A 148 4.22 -14.64 -4.08
N SER A 149 3.49 -14.74 -2.97
CA SER A 149 2.03 -14.55 -2.95
C SER A 149 1.65 -13.07 -2.92
N LEU A 150 2.47 -12.26 -2.25
CA LEU A 150 2.24 -10.84 -2.04
C LEU A 150 3.60 -10.14 -2.03
N VAL A 151 3.67 -8.94 -2.59
CA VAL A 151 4.87 -8.10 -2.53
C VAL A 151 4.48 -6.78 -1.91
N GLY A 152 5.23 -6.35 -0.90
CA GLY A 152 5.03 -5.07 -0.21
C GLY A 152 6.31 -4.25 -0.27
N VAL A 153 6.15 -2.93 -0.40
CA VAL A 153 7.24 -1.95 -0.37
C VAL A 153 6.89 -0.82 0.60
N ASP A 154 7.87 -0.05 1.02
CA ASP A 154 7.71 1.09 1.94
C ASP A 154 7.74 2.46 1.24
N PHE A 155 7.54 2.47 -0.08
CA PHE A 155 7.50 3.67 -0.93
C PHE A 155 6.23 3.68 -1.80
N TRP A 156 5.89 4.85 -2.34
CA TRP A 156 4.52 5.14 -2.82
C TRP A 156 4.14 4.54 -4.18
N ASN A 157 5.11 4.13 -5.00
CA ASN A 157 4.86 3.45 -6.28
C ASN A 157 5.95 2.42 -6.55
N VAL A 158 5.56 1.21 -6.90
CA VAL A 158 6.50 0.12 -7.15
C VAL A 158 7.28 0.28 -8.45
N ASP A 159 6.76 1.05 -9.41
CA ASP A 159 7.35 1.32 -10.71
C ASP A 159 8.10 2.65 -10.76
N ASP A 160 9.06 2.77 -11.68
CA ASP A 160 9.61 4.08 -12.02
C ASP A 160 8.49 4.93 -12.63
N THR A 161 8.19 6.05 -11.98
CA THR A 161 7.12 6.93 -12.44
C THR A 161 7.43 7.65 -13.73
N MET A 162 8.68 7.58 -14.19
CA MET A 162 9.14 8.05 -15.49
C MET A 162 9.04 6.99 -16.59
N ASP A 163 8.86 5.71 -16.24
CA ASP A 163 8.67 4.63 -17.21
C ASP A 163 7.17 4.42 -17.50
N PRO A 164 6.69 4.70 -18.72
CA PRO A 164 5.27 4.54 -19.06
C PRO A 164 4.85 3.07 -19.15
N SER A 165 5.78 2.11 -19.24
CA SER A 165 5.47 0.69 -19.39
C SER A 165 5.02 0.01 -18.09
N ARG A 166 5.37 0.60 -16.93
CA ARG A 166 4.97 0.13 -15.59
C ARG A 166 5.18 -1.39 -15.42
N PRO A 167 6.43 -1.87 -15.54
CA PRO A 167 6.73 -3.30 -15.56
C PRO A 167 6.31 -4.05 -14.30
N VAL A 168 6.33 -3.42 -13.12
CA VAL A 168 5.91 -4.07 -11.88
C VAL A 168 4.41 -4.32 -11.88
N HIS A 169 3.59 -3.28 -12.07
CA HIS A 169 2.12 -3.44 -12.12
C HIS A 169 1.65 -4.35 -13.27
N THR A 170 2.50 -4.54 -14.29
CA THR A 170 2.21 -5.41 -15.43
C THR A 170 2.58 -6.88 -15.15
N LYS A 171 3.67 -7.15 -14.44
CA LYS A 171 4.21 -8.51 -14.30
C LYS A 171 3.90 -9.20 -12.97
N LEU A 172 3.69 -8.44 -11.89
CA LEU A 172 3.31 -8.95 -10.56
C LEU A 172 1.79 -8.90 -10.40
#